data_AF-A0A7V0JID4-F1
#
_entry.id   AF-A0A7V0JID4-F1
#
_cell.length_a   1.000
_cell.length_b   1.000
_cell.length_c   1.000
_cell.angle_alpha   90.00
_cell.angle_beta   90.00
_cell.angle_gamma   90.00
#
_symmetry.space_group_name_H-M   'P 1'
#
loop_
_entity.id
_entity.type
_entity.pdbx_description
1 polymer ?
#
loop_
_entity_poly.entity_id
_entity_poly.type
_entity_poly.pdbx_seq_one_letter_code
_entity_poly.pdbx_strand_id
1 'polypeptide(L)'
;MPMADTPFSLSVLVLLYLTLKRMTYINAILTGLVFGITALMKPVVLFFPLFLYCIRIVRGKKWRPALIHLVLILAIGEAIMLPWQIRNYKTFGSFVLVSNNGGYNMWMGNNENASGGVLPFSAYIPRDTLLWMKSLNEVERDQYSMQQAIKFIKSHPVQATTLAVKKIVHLYFKDSKCVTYGLHDSYEQVPAAVLMAMIVLTEGYYYSLGITFLISLFLLLKREKLSPRTCLIVGTILYFTLIYLPFIAEGRFHMPLIPLFAIVACIPKSYFDMKSAKAEIQ
;
A
#
# COMPACT_ATOMS: atom_id res chain seq x y z
N MET A 1 7.81 15.75 4.78
CA MET A 1 7.50 15.08 6.06
C MET A 1 6.54 13.91 5.82
N PRO A 2 6.86 12.67 6.23
CA PRO A 2 5.99 11.49 6.06
C PRO A 2 4.86 11.44 7.12
N MET A 3 4.25 12.59 7.46
CA MET A 3 3.25 12.69 8.54
C MET A 3 1.97 11.89 8.27
N ALA A 4 1.69 11.56 7.01
CA ALA A 4 0.49 10.81 6.63
C ALA A 4 0.63 9.28 6.75
N ASP A 5 1.85 8.72 6.83
CA ASP A 5 2.05 7.26 6.75
C ASP A 5 1.50 6.52 7.97
N THR A 6 1.71 7.08 9.17
CA THR A 6 1.17 6.55 10.43
C THR A 6 -0.36 6.60 10.50
N PRO A 7 -1.03 7.76 10.32
CA PRO A 7 -2.50 7.82 10.33
C PRO A 7 -3.12 7.00 9.19
N PHE A 8 -2.45 6.91 8.03
CA PHE A 8 -2.88 6.04 6.94
C PHE A 8 -2.84 4.55 7.35
N SER A 9 -1.73 4.09 7.94
CA SER A 9 -1.59 2.70 8.40
C SER A 9 -2.61 2.35 9.48
N LEU A 10 -2.85 3.27 10.42
CA LEU A 10 -3.91 3.11 11.42
C LEU A 10 -5.30 3.01 10.78
N SER A 11 -5.60 3.85 9.79
CA SER A 11 -6.91 3.82 9.13
C SER A 11 -7.13 2.53 8.34
N VAL A 12 -6.10 2.00 7.69
CA VAL A 12 -6.13 0.68 7.04
C VAL A 12 -6.41 -0.43 8.06
N LEU A 13 -5.80 -0.39 9.25
CA LEU A 13 -6.10 -1.32 10.33
C LEU A 13 -7.56 -1.22 10.79
N VAL A 14 -8.10 -0.01 10.93
CA VAL A 14 -9.51 0.20 11.28
C VAL A 14 -10.43 -0.38 10.21
N LEU A 15 -10.13 -0.21 8.92
CA LEU A 15 -10.91 -0.81 7.82
C LEU A 15 -10.89 -2.34 7.88
N LEU A 16 -9.73 -2.95 8.16
CA LEU A 16 -9.60 -4.39 8.36
C LEU A 16 -10.42 -4.86 9.57
N TYR A 17 -10.35 -4.14 10.69
CA TYR A 17 -11.14 -4.43 11.89
C TYR A 17 -12.65 -4.37 11.63
N LEU A 18 -13.14 -3.33 10.95
CA LEU A 18 -14.56 -3.21 10.58
C LEU A 18 -15.02 -4.33 9.65
N THR A 19 -14.13 -4.84 8.80
CA THR A 19 -14.39 -5.99 7.92
C THR A 19 -14.55 -7.30 8.69
N LEU A 20 -13.85 -7.44 9.82
CA LEU A 20 -14.00 -8.60 10.70
C LEU A 20 -15.34 -8.59 11.46
N LYS A 21 -15.87 -7.40 11.75
CA LYS A 21 -17.18 -7.24 12.41
C LYS A 21 -18.34 -7.65 11.50
N ARG A 22 -19.50 -7.92 12.13
CA ARG A 22 -20.76 -8.07 11.39
C ARG A 22 -21.06 -6.75 10.68
N MET A 23 -21.26 -6.78 9.37
CA MET A 23 -21.64 -5.57 8.63
C MET A 23 -23.11 -5.29 8.86
N THR A 24 -23.34 -4.25 9.65
CA THR A 24 -24.61 -3.55 9.81
C THR A 24 -24.55 -2.27 8.97
N TYR A 25 -25.68 -1.57 8.81
CA TYR A 25 -25.67 -0.25 8.16
C TYR A 25 -24.74 0.74 8.87
N ILE A 26 -24.70 0.72 10.21
CA ILE A 26 -23.78 1.54 11.01
C ILE A 26 -22.32 1.22 10.65
N ASN A 27 -21.94 -0.06 10.64
CA ASN A 27 -20.57 -0.45 10.30
C ASN A 27 -20.21 -0.13 8.84
N ALA A 28 -21.17 -0.17 7.92
CA ALA A 28 -20.95 0.23 6.54
C ALA A 28 -20.75 1.75 6.41
N ILE A 29 -21.52 2.56 7.14
CA ILE A 29 -21.32 4.02 7.21
C ILE A 29 -19.93 4.33 7.80
N LEU A 30 -19.58 3.72 8.95
CA LEU A 30 -18.25 3.89 9.56
C LEU A 30 -17.13 3.47 8.61
N THR A 31 -17.30 2.35 7.89
CA THR A 31 -16.32 1.89 6.89
C THR A 31 -16.19 2.91 5.76
N GLY A 32 -17.30 3.48 5.28
CA GLY A 32 -17.29 4.54 4.25
C GLY A 32 -16.61 5.82 4.71
N LEU A 33 -16.85 6.26 5.94
CA LEU A 33 -16.20 7.44 6.54
C LEU A 33 -14.68 7.24 6.61
N VAL A 34 -14.24 6.11 7.19
CA VAL A 34 -12.81 5.79 7.29
C VAL A 34 -12.21 5.63 5.90
N PHE A 35 -12.90 4.97 4.96
CA PHE A 35 -12.44 4.81 3.58
C PHE A 35 -12.21 6.15 2.89
N GLY A 36 -13.18 7.09 2.95
CA GLY A 36 -13.05 8.41 2.34
C GLY A 36 -11.86 9.20 2.91
N ILE A 37 -11.71 9.21 4.24
CA ILE A 37 -10.56 9.84 4.91
C ILE A 37 -9.23 9.19 4.49
N THR A 38 -9.20 7.85 4.45
CA THR A 38 -8.00 7.09 4.07
C THR A 38 -7.62 7.35 2.60
N ALA A 39 -8.60 7.45 1.71
CA ALA A 39 -8.41 7.74 0.31
C ALA A 39 -7.84 9.15 0.09
N LEU A 40 -8.27 10.14 0.88
CA LEU A 40 -7.69 11.48 0.88
C LEU A 40 -6.22 11.50 1.35
N MET A 41 -5.82 10.56 2.22
CA MET A 41 -4.41 10.42 2.61
C MET A 41 -3.58 9.80 1.49
N LYS A 42 -4.04 8.67 0.92
CA LYS A 42 -3.39 8.03 -0.24
C LYS A 42 -4.41 7.37 -1.18
N PRO A 43 -4.32 7.59 -2.49
CA PRO A 43 -5.24 7.01 -3.47
C PRO A 43 -5.10 5.48 -3.64
N VAL A 44 -4.06 4.87 -3.06
CA VAL A 44 -3.81 3.43 -3.17
C VAL A 44 -4.89 2.57 -2.51
N VAL A 45 -5.79 3.16 -1.72
CA VAL A 45 -6.95 2.44 -1.13
C VAL A 45 -8.24 2.55 -1.93
N LEU A 46 -8.26 3.25 -3.08
CA LEU A 46 -9.50 3.49 -3.85
C LEU A 46 -10.23 2.20 -4.23
N PHE A 47 -9.50 1.13 -4.51
CA PHE A 47 -10.08 -0.20 -4.82
C PHE A 47 -10.34 -1.07 -3.58
N PHE A 48 -10.04 -0.59 -2.38
CA PHE A 48 -10.13 -1.37 -1.15
C PHE A 48 -11.58 -1.79 -0.82
N PRO A 49 -12.62 -0.95 -1.00
CA PRO A 49 -14.00 -1.38 -0.81
C PRO A 49 -14.40 -2.58 -1.68
N LEU A 50 -13.91 -2.66 -2.92
CA LEU A 50 -14.13 -3.80 -3.80
C LEU A 50 -13.45 -5.06 -3.27
N PHE A 51 -12.20 -4.92 -2.80
CA PHE A 51 -11.51 -6.02 -2.09
C PHE A 51 -12.33 -6.50 -0.87
N LEU A 52 -12.83 -5.58 -0.04
CA LEU A 52 -13.68 -5.93 1.11
C LEU A 52 -14.95 -6.66 0.67
N TYR A 53 -15.60 -6.20 -0.40
CA TYR A 53 -16.77 -6.87 -0.98
C TYR A 53 -16.43 -8.31 -1.39
N CYS A 54 -15.36 -8.53 -2.14
CA CYS A 54 -14.90 -9.86 -2.56
C CYS A 54 -14.65 -10.78 -1.36
N ILE A 55 -13.97 -10.30 -0.32
CA ILE A 55 -13.74 -11.08 0.91
C ILE A 55 -15.06 -11.47 1.57
N ARG A 56 -16.08 -10.61 1.56
CA ARG A 56 -17.40 -10.95 2.13
C ARG A 56 -18.11 -12.04 1.34
N ILE A 57 -18.00 -12.04 0.01
CA ILE A 57 -18.54 -13.11 -0.83
C ILE A 57 -17.85 -14.45 -0.53
N VAL A 58 -16.51 -14.45 -0.47
CA VAL A 58 -15.71 -15.63 -0.12
C VAL A 58 -16.07 -16.17 1.27
N ARG A 59 -16.51 -15.31 2.20
CA ARG A 59 -17.02 -15.68 3.53
C ARG A 59 -18.44 -16.26 3.53
N GLY A 60 -18.99 -16.61 2.36
CA GLY A 60 -20.31 -17.21 2.21
C GLY A 60 -21.47 -16.25 2.49
N LYS A 61 -21.24 -14.94 2.41
CA LYS A 61 -22.33 -13.95 2.55
C LYS A 61 -23.08 -13.81 1.24
N LYS A 62 -24.42 -13.64 1.33
CA LYS A 62 -25.27 -13.36 0.18
C LYS A 62 -24.76 -12.10 -0.52
N TRP A 63 -24.63 -12.17 -1.85
CA TRP A 63 -24.05 -11.09 -2.64
C TRP A 63 -24.90 -9.82 -2.66
N ARG A 64 -26.24 -9.94 -2.66
CA ARG A 64 -27.17 -8.79 -2.67
C ARG A 64 -26.98 -7.86 -1.45
N PRO A 65 -27.04 -8.33 -0.18
CA PRO A 65 -26.71 -7.49 0.96
C PRO A 65 -25.28 -6.96 0.94
N ALA A 66 -24.31 -7.73 0.45
CA ALA A 66 -22.93 -7.26 0.36
C ALA A 66 -22.80 -6.08 -0.63
N LEU A 67 -23.56 -6.11 -1.74
CA LEU A 67 -23.59 -5.04 -2.74
C LEU A 67 -24.21 -3.75 -2.18
N ILE A 68 -25.29 -3.86 -1.40
CA ILE A 68 -25.90 -2.70 -0.72
C ILE A 68 -24.89 -2.01 0.20
N HIS A 69 -24.16 -2.78 1.02
CA HIS A 69 -23.12 -2.21 1.88
C HIS A 69 -21.96 -1.62 1.06
N LEU A 70 -21.57 -2.23 -0.06
CA LEU A 70 -20.54 -1.68 -0.94
C LEU A 70 -20.96 -0.33 -1.51
N VAL A 71 -22.18 -0.23 -2.06
CA VAL A 71 -22.73 1.03 -2.57
C VAL A 71 -22.79 2.09 -1.48
N LEU A 72 -23.21 1.72 -0.27
CA LEU A 72 -23.24 2.64 0.87
C LEU A 72 -21.83 3.12 1.28
N ILE A 73 -20.84 2.21 1.34
CA ILE A 73 -19.45 2.56 1.64
C ILE A 73 -18.89 3.52 0.58
N LEU A 74 -19.12 3.24 -0.70
CA LEU A 74 -18.68 4.08 -1.81
C LEU A 74 -19.37 5.45 -1.79
N ALA A 75 -20.68 5.51 -1.55
CA ALA A 75 -21.43 6.75 -1.48
C ALA A 75 -20.95 7.66 -0.33
N ILE A 76 -20.75 7.09 0.86
CA ILE A 76 -20.23 7.83 2.01
C ILE A 76 -18.78 8.25 1.79
N GLY A 77 -17.93 7.36 1.25
CA GLY A 77 -16.55 7.68 0.93
C GLY A 77 -16.44 8.82 -0.10
N GLU A 78 -17.26 8.77 -1.15
CA GLU A 78 -17.35 9.82 -2.16
C GLU A 78 -17.81 11.14 -1.56
N ALA A 79 -18.83 11.14 -0.70
CA ALA A 79 -19.28 12.35 -0.02
C ALA A 79 -18.16 13.03 0.81
N ILE A 80 -17.26 12.24 1.40
CA ILE A 80 -16.08 12.75 2.10
C ILE A 80 -15.01 13.29 1.14
N MET A 81 -14.80 12.64 -0.01
CA MET A 81 -13.81 13.06 -1.01
C MET A 81 -14.27 14.26 -1.85
N LEU A 82 -15.58 14.44 -2.02
CA LEU A 82 -16.18 15.41 -2.93
C LEU A 82 -15.74 16.86 -2.71
N PRO A 83 -15.63 17.39 -1.46
CA PRO A 83 -15.14 18.75 -1.25
C PRO A 83 -13.72 18.98 -1.79
N TRP A 84 -12.84 17.96 -1.64
CA TRP A 84 -11.49 18.00 -2.17
C TRP A 84 -11.49 17.96 -3.70
N GLN A 85 -12.33 17.11 -4.30
CA GLN A 85 -12.48 17.04 -5.76
C GLN A 85 -13.01 18.34 -6.37
N ILE A 86 -13.99 18.99 -5.72
CA ILE A 86 -14.51 20.31 -6.14
C ILE A 86 -13.40 21.35 -6.09
N ARG A 87 -12.60 21.36 -5.01
CA ARG A 87 -11.43 22.25 -4.91
C ARG A 87 -10.44 21.96 -6.04
N ASN A 88 -10.14 20.70 -6.31
CA ASN A 88 -9.20 20.31 -7.36
C ASN A 88 -9.70 20.76 -8.74
N TYR A 89 -10.98 20.57 -9.04
CA TYR A 89 -11.56 21.02 -10.30
C TYR A 89 -11.43 22.53 -10.47
N LYS A 90 -11.73 23.32 -9.42
CA LYS A 90 -11.59 24.77 -9.45
C LYS A 90 -10.14 25.24 -9.58
N THR A 91 -9.18 24.53 -8.98
CA THR A 91 -7.75 24.91 -9.04
C THR A 91 -7.10 24.49 -10.36
N PHE A 92 -7.36 23.27 -10.83
CA PHE A 92 -6.65 22.68 -11.96
C PHE A 92 -7.42 22.79 -13.29
N GLY A 93 -8.70 23.21 -13.26
CA GLY A 93 -9.56 23.24 -14.45
C GLY A 93 -9.83 21.84 -15.02
N SER A 94 -9.59 20.78 -14.24
CA SER A 94 -9.67 19.38 -14.66
C SER A 94 -10.11 18.50 -13.49
N PHE A 95 -10.82 17.42 -13.79
CA PHE A 95 -11.27 16.48 -12.77
C PHE A 95 -10.08 15.65 -12.24
N VAL A 96 -9.73 15.86 -10.97
CA VAL A 96 -8.69 15.10 -10.25
C VAL A 96 -9.31 14.49 -9.00
N LEU A 97 -9.46 13.17 -8.99
CA LEU A 97 -10.17 12.42 -7.94
C LEU A 97 -9.53 12.61 -6.56
N VAL A 98 -8.22 12.40 -6.45
CA VAL A 98 -7.47 12.55 -5.20
C VAL A 98 -6.15 13.26 -5.45
N SER A 99 -5.34 12.77 -6.39
CA SER A 99 -4.03 13.32 -6.72
C SER A 99 -3.75 13.27 -8.23
N ASN A 100 -2.82 14.13 -8.67
CA ASN A 100 -2.38 14.33 -10.05
C ASN A 100 -0.90 13.93 -10.23
N ASN A 101 -0.47 12.87 -9.56
CA ASN A 101 0.92 12.35 -9.60
C ASN A 101 1.01 10.87 -10.00
N GLY A 102 -0.12 10.28 -10.41
CA GLY A 102 -0.19 8.86 -10.75
C GLY A 102 0.61 8.55 -12.01
N GLY A 103 0.42 9.33 -13.07
CA GLY A 103 1.17 9.19 -14.31
C GLY A 103 2.66 9.40 -14.11
N TYR A 104 3.02 10.37 -13.27
CA TYR A 104 4.40 10.63 -12.87
C TYR A 104 5.08 9.44 -12.20
N ASN A 105 4.44 8.89 -11.17
CA ASN A 105 4.95 7.73 -10.45
C ASN A 105 4.97 6.48 -11.36
N MET A 106 4.04 6.38 -12.30
CA MET A 106 4.00 5.29 -13.27
C MET A 106 5.17 5.40 -14.25
N TRP A 107 5.49 6.58 -14.77
CA TRP A 107 6.60 6.75 -15.71
C TRP A 107 7.96 6.55 -15.05
N MET A 108 8.13 7.09 -13.84
CA MET A 108 9.36 6.89 -13.05
C MET A 108 9.67 5.40 -12.83
N GLY A 109 8.63 4.59 -12.56
CA GLY A 109 8.77 3.16 -12.34
C GLY A 109 8.81 2.32 -13.63
N ASN A 110 8.51 2.90 -14.79
CA ASN A 110 8.36 2.20 -16.07
C ASN A 110 8.87 3.07 -17.23
N ASN A 111 10.19 3.09 -17.40
CA ASN A 111 10.91 3.68 -18.52
C ASN A 111 12.19 2.87 -18.79
N GLU A 112 12.90 3.20 -19.86
CA GLU A 112 14.10 2.45 -20.30
C GLU A 112 15.20 2.40 -19.24
N ASN A 113 15.32 3.45 -18.42
CA ASN A 113 16.32 3.58 -17.35
C ASN A 113 15.77 3.21 -15.96
N ALA A 114 14.53 2.73 -15.86
CA ALA A 114 13.91 2.46 -14.56
C ALA A 114 14.58 1.29 -13.83
N SER A 115 14.72 1.41 -12.51
CA SER A 115 15.15 0.32 -11.63
C SER A 115 13.98 -0.34 -10.89
N GLY A 116 12.77 0.21 -11.02
CA GLY A 116 11.58 -0.10 -10.22
C GLY A 116 11.49 0.68 -8.91
N GLY A 117 12.58 1.31 -8.47
CA GLY A 117 12.62 2.21 -7.32
C GLY A 117 12.47 3.69 -7.71
N VAL A 118 12.67 4.58 -6.74
CA VAL A 118 12.70 6.03 -6.98
C VAL A 118 14.00 6.43 -7.67
N LEU A 119 13.88 7.22 -8.73
CA LEU A 119 14.99 7.82 -9.47
C LEU A 119 14.72 9.32 -9.67
N PRO A 120 15.76 10.18 -9.66
CA PRO A 120 15.58 11.59 -9.99
C PRO A 120 15.15 11.73 -11.46
N PHE A 121 14.33 12.74 -11.75
CA PHE A 121 13.80 12.95 -13.11
C PHE A 121 14.87 13.08 -14.18
N SER A 122 15.99 13.74 -13.84
CA SER A 122 17.14 13.89 -14.75
C SER A 122 17.80 12.56 -15.13
N ALA A 123 17.53 11.46 -14.43
CA ALA A 123 18.10 10.15 -14.76
C ALA A 123 17.38 9.47 -15.93
N TYR A 124 16.16 9.88 -16.28
CA TYR A 124 15.37 9.19 -17.31
C TYR A 124 14.56 10.11 -18.23
N ILE A 125 14.53 11.42 -17.95
CA ILE A 125 13.89 12.41 -18.81
C ILE A 125 14.99 13.29 -19.42
N PRO A 126 15.09 13.37 -20.77
CA PRO A 126 16.00 14.29 -21.44
C PRO A 126 15.81 15.73 -20.94
N ARG A 127 16.90 16.49 -20.85
CA ARG A 127 16.89 17.84 -20.26
C ARG A 127 15.87 18.77 -20.93
N ASP A 128 15.80 18.77 -22.25
CA ASP A 128 14.90 19.66 -23.01
C ASP A 128 13.43 19.29 -22.76
N THR A 129 13.12 17.99 -22.73
CA THR A 129 11.79 17.49 -22.35
C THR A 129 11.44 17.90 -20.92
N LEU A 130 12.39 17.80 -19.98
CA LEU A 130 12.16 18.20 -18.60
C LEU A 130 11.91 19.72 -18.48
N LEU A 131 12.61 20.55 -19.25
CA LEU A 131 12.40 22.00 -19.30
C LEU A 131 11.03 22.35 -19.90
N TRP A 132 10.64 21.71 -20.99
CA TRP A 132 9.29 21.86 -21.57
C TRP A 132 8.20 21.38 -20.61
N MET A 133 8.38 20.23 -19.94
CA MET A 133 7.42 19.75 -18.95
C MET A 133 7.23 20.73 -17.79
N LYS A 134 8.28 21.50 -17.43
CA LYS A 134 8.17 22.55 -16.39
C LYS A 134 7.25 23.70 -16.81
N SER A 135 7.06 23.96 -18.11
CA SER A 135 6.10 24.97 -18.58
C SER A 135 4.65 24.46 -18.61
N LEU A 136 4.43 23.14 -18.55
CA LEU A 136 3.09 22.55 -18.46
C LEU A 136 2.50 22.69 -17.06
N ASN A 137 1.16 22.76 -17.00
CA ASN A 137 0.46 22.64 -15.72
C ASN A 137 0.58 21.21 -15.16
N GLU A 138 0.30 21.04 -13.87
CA GLU A 138 0.53 19.75 -13.19
C GLU A 138 -0.29 18.60 -13.78
N VAL A 139 -1.50 18.86 -14.27
CA VAL A 139 -2.40 17.84 -14.85
C VAL A 139 -1.91 17.40 -16.23
N GLU A 140 -1.60 18.34 -17.13
CA GLU A 140 -1.05 18.06 -18.46
C GLU A 140 0.22 17.22 -18.37
N ARG A 141 1.06 17.60 -17.40
CA ARG A 141 2.33 16.98 -17.12
C ARG A 141 2.18 15.56 -16.57
N ASP A 142 1.21 15.29 -15.70
CA ASP A 142 0.89 13.94 -15.23
C ASP A 142 0.28 13.09 -16.36
N GLN A 143 -0.60 13.67 -17.18
CA GLN A 143 -1.18 13.00 -18.35
C GLN A 143 -0.10 12.61 -19.37
N TYR A 144 0.83 13.51 -19.67
CA TYR A 144 1.96 13.21 -20.55
C TYR A 144 2.81 12.07 -19.96
N SER A 145 3.12 12.12 -18.66
CA SER A 145 3.88 11.08 -17.97
C SER A 145 3.16 9.73 -18.03
N MET A 146 1.85 9.71 -17.80
CA MET A 146 1.00 8.51 -17.94
C MET A 146 1.10 7.92 -19.35
N GLN A 147 1.03 8.76 -20.38
CA GLN A 147 1.17 8.31 -21.78
C GLN A 147 2.54 7.69 -22.05
N GLN A 148 3.63 8.29 -21.54
CA GLN A 148 4.97 7.73 -21.70
C GLN A 148 5.13 6.39 -20.98
N ALA A 149 4.58 6.26 -19.77
CA ALA A 149 4.60 5.02 -19.01
C ALA A 149 3.84 3.90 -19.75
N ILE A 150 2.63 4.20 -20.26
CA ILE A 150 1.82 3.23 -21.02
C ILE A 150 2.52 2.85 -22.33
N LYS A 151 3.10 3.83 -23.04
CA LYS A 151 3.88 3.58 -24.25
C LYS A 151 5.03 2.60 -23.97
N PHE A 152 5.80 2.84 -22.92
CA PHE A 152 6.89 1.97 -22.51
C PHE A 152 6.43 0.55 -22.16
N ILE A 153 5.36 0.41 -21.36
CA ILE A 153 4.84 -0.92 -20.98
C ILE A 153 4.39 -1.72 -22.21
N LYS A 154 3.75 -1.04 -23.18
CA LYS A 154 3.29 -1.68 -24.42
C LYS A 154 4.45 -2.05 -25.35
N SER A 155 5.48 -1.20 -25.45
CA SER A 155 6.62 -1.45 -26.34
C SER A 155 7.65 -2.41 -25.75
N HIS A 156 7.74 -2.51 -24.41
CA HIS A 156 8.74 -3.31 -23.70
C HIS A 156 8.12 -4.23 -22.61
N PRO A 157 7.18 -5.14 -22.96
CA PRO A 157 6.40 -5.92 -21.99
C PRO A 157 7.27 -6.83 -21.09
N VAL A 158 8.34 -7.39 -21.64
CA VAL A 158 9.29 -8.23 -20.87
C VAL A 158 9.99 -7.39 -19.81
N GLN A 159 10.55 -6.23 -20.20
CA GLN A 159 11.22 -5.32 -19.26
C GLN A 159 10.24 -4.79 -18.21
N ALA A 160 9.03 -4.41 -18.60
CA ALA A 160 7.98 -3.98 -17.67
C ALA A 160 7.64 -5.07 -16.64
N THR A 161 7.58 -6.34 -17.06
CA THR A 161 7.36 -7.49 -16.15
C THR A 161 8.55 -7.69 -15.22
N THR A 162 9.78 -7.60 -15.73
CA THR A 162 10.99 -7.64 -14.89
C THR A 162 11.00 -6.51 -13.85
N LEU A 163 10.59 -5.29 -14.24
CA LEU A 163 10.45 -4.16 -13.32
C LEU A 163 9.37 -4.41 -12.27
N ALA A 164 8.24 -5.02 -12.64
CA ALA A 164 7.20 -5.42 -11.69
C ALA A 164 7.74 -6.39 -10.62
N VAL A 165 8.55 -7.38 -11.00
CA VAL A 165 9.19 -8.30 -10.05
C VAL A 165 10.21 -7.56 -9.16
N LYS A 166 11.06 -6.69 -9.75
CA LYS A 166 12.00 -5.86 -8.97
C LYS A 166 11.28 -4.96 -7.96
N LYS A 167 10.10 -4.44 -8.30
CA LYS A 167 9.27 -3.63 -7.40
C LYS A 167 8.82 -4.41 -6.18
N ILE A 168 8.52 -5.71 -6.29
CA ILE A 168 8.20 -6.56 -5.12
C ILE A 168 9.40 -6.62 -4.17
N VAL A 169 10.62 -6.73 -4.71
CA VAL A 169 11.86 -6.68 -3.89
C VAL A 169 12.01 -5.29 -3.24
N HIS A 170 11.83 -4.20 -4.00
CA HIS A 170 11.88 -2.84 -3.43
C HIS A 170 10.80 -2.59 -2.39
N LEU A 171 9.62 -3.22 -2.50
CA LEU A 171 8.55 -3.15 -1.52
C LEU A 171 8.98 -3.82 -0.21
N TYR A 172 9.56 -5.02 -0.24
CA TYR A 172 9.67 -5.84 0.99
C TYR A 172 11.08 -6.10 1.50
N PHE A 173 12.14 -5.84 0.73
CA PHE A 173 13.49 -6.28 1.10
C PHE A 173 14.23 -5.34 2.04
N LYS A 174 13.89 -4.05 2.12
CA LYS A 174 14.57 -3.08 2.98
C LYS A 174 13.59 -2.11 3.62
N ASP A 175 13.84 -1.77 4.88
CA ASP A 175 13.06 -0.76 5.61
C ASP A 175 13.91 0.34 6.28
N SER A 176 15.24 0.28 6.17
CA SER A 176 16.17 1.29 6.71
C SER A 176 16.00 2.70 6.17
N LYS A 177 15.19 2.90 5.12
CA LYS A 177 14.86 4.22 4.59
C LYS A 177 14.21 5.13 5.64
N CYS A 178 13.55 4.58 6.66
CA CYS A 178 13.02 5.39 7.77
C CYS A 178 14.14 6.12 8.53
N VAL A 179 15.34 5.54 8.64
CA VAL A 179 16.51 6.16 9.28
C VAL A 179 17.00 7.34 8.43
N THR A 180 17.21 7.13 7.13
CA THR A 180 17.72 8.18 6.25
C THR A 180 16.69 9.31 6.02
N TYR A 181 15.41 8.97 5.85
CA TYR A 181 14.34 9.99 5.75
C TYR A 181 14.08 10.71 7.07
N GLY A 182 14.21 10.03 8.22
CA GLY A 182 14.01 10.60 9.54
C GLY A 182 15.08 11.62 9.92
N LEU A 183 16.33 11.37 9.50
CA LEU A 183 17.44 12.29 9.72
C LEU A 183 17.50 13.44 8.71
N HIS A 184 16.75 13.34 7.59
CA HIS A 184 16.69 14.35 6.53
C HIS A 184 18.09 14.90 6.18
N ASP A 185 18.29 16.22 6.17
CA ASP A 185 19.58 16.87 5.88
C ASP A 185 20.61 16.72 7.02
N SER A 186 20.19 16.30 8.21
CA SER A 186 21.07 16.09 9.37
C SER A 186 21.84 14.78 9.32
N TYR A 187 21.56 13.88 8.36
CA TYR A 187 22.24 12.59 8.25
C TYR A 187 23.77 12.72 8.09
N GLU A 188 24.24 13.79 7.43
CA GLU A 188 25.67 14.08 7.25
C GLU A 188 26.38 14.50 8.54
N GLN A 189 25.60 14.96 9.53
CA GLN A 189 26.11 15.41 10.83
C GLN A 189 26.18 14.25 11.84
N VAL A 190 25.58 13.10 11.53
CA VAL A 190 25.57 11.93 12.40
C VAL A 190 26.83 11.09 12.16
N PRO A 191 27.59 10.71 13.20
CA PRO A 191 28.74 9.83 13.04
C PRO A 191 28.37 8.54 12.30
N ALA A 192 29.19 8.13 11.33
CA ALA A 192 28.91 6.97 10.47
C ALA A 192 28.61 5.69 11.27
N ALA A 193 29.28 5.49 12.41
CA ALA A 193 29.05 4.35 13.30
C ALA A 193 27.62 4.35 13.90
N VAL A 194 27.11 5.52 14.30
CA VAL A 194 25.74 5.68 14.83
C VAL A 194 24.72 5.43 13.73
N LEU A 195 24.93 6.01 12.55
CA LEU A 195 24.06 5.79 11.39
C LEU A 195 24.01 4.30 11.01
N MET A 196 25.17 3.63 10.97
CA MET A 196 25.27 2.20 10.68
C MET A 196 24.53 1.37 11.75
N ALA A 197 24.69 1.71 13.04
CA ALA A 197 23.98 1.04 14.12
C ALA A 197 22.45 1.18 13.99
N MET A 198 21.95 2.39 13.68
CA MET A 198 20.52 2.63 13.45
C MET A 198 19.99 1.80 12.28
N ILE A 199 20.73 1.73 11.17
CA ILE A 199 20.37 0.93 9.99
C ILE A 199 20.34 -0.56 10.34
N VAL A 200 21.39 -1.07 11.00
CA VAL A 200 21.50 -2.49 11.38
C VAL A 200 20.41 -2.89 12.36
N LEU A 201 20.11 -2.07 13.36
CA LEU A 201 19.03 -2.33 14.33
C LEU A 201 17.66 -2.33 13.65
N THR A 202 17.41 -1.38 12.75
CA THR A 202 16.14 -1.27 12.00
C THR A 202 15.94 -2.47 11.08
N GLU A 203 16.94 -2.81 10.26
CA GLU A 203 16.86 -3.96 9.36
C GLU A 203 16.83 -5.27 10.15
N GLY A 204 17.58 -5.38 11.25
CA GLY A 204 17.55 -6.54 12.14
C GLY A 204 16.15 -6.77 12.74
N TYR A 205 15.51 -5.70 13.24
CA TYR A 205 14.12 -5.74 13.68
C TYR A 205 13.19 -6.17 12.54
N TYR A 206 13.27 -5.51 11.39
CA TYR A 206 12.38 -5.76 10.26
C TYR A 206 12.53 -7.19 9.71
N TYR A 207 13.75 -7.72 9.56
CA TYR A 207 13.96 -9.10 9.15
C TYR A 207 13.51 -10.11 10.20
N SER A 208 13.70 -9.82 11.49
CA SER A 208 13.17 -10.69 12.56
C SER A 208 11.64 -10.77 12.52
N LEU A 209 10.98 -9.64 12.27
CA LEU A 209 9.54 -9.55 12.08
C LEU A 209 9.12 -10.32 10.80
N GLY A 210 9.84 -10.15 9.69
CA GLY A 210 9.57 -10.83 8.44
C GLY A 210 9.68 -12.36 8.55
N ILE A 211 10.74 -12.87 9.19
CA ILE A 211 10.94 -14.30 9.40
C ILE A 211 9.82 -14.88 10.29
N THR A 212 9.55 -14.25 11.43
CA THR A 212 8.49 -14.70 12.35
C THR A 212 7.12 -14.62 11.69
N PHE A 213 6.84 -13.58 10.91
CA PHE A 213 5.64 -13.46 10.09
C PHE A 213 5.50 -14.61 9.09
N LEU A 214 6.53 -14.91 8.30
CA LEU A 214 6.49 -15.96 7.28
C LEU A 214 6.30 -17.35 7.90
N ILE A 215 7.00 -17.66 8.99
CA ILE A 215 6.81 -18.92 9.75
C ILE A 215 5.36 -19.01 10.25
N SER A 216 4.86 -17.94 10.85
CA SER A 216 3.50 -17.89 11.41
C SER A 216 2.43 -18.03 10.33
N LEU A 217 2.61 -17.35 9.20
CA LEU A 217 1.73 -17.43 8.04
C LEU A 217 1.73 -18.84 7.45
N PHE A 218 2.89 -19.47 7.32
CA PHE A 218 3.00 -20.84 6.83
C PHE A 218 2.27 -21.83 7.75
N LEU A 219 2.49 -21.74 9.07
CA LEU A 219 1.79 -22.57 10.05
C LEU A 219 0.27 -22.35 10.02
N LEU A 220 -0.15 -21.10 9.88
CA LEU A 220 -1.57 -20.73 9.77
C LEU A 220 -2.20 -21.30 8.50
N LEU A 221 -1.54 -21.17 7.35
CA LEU A 221 -2.00 -21.73 6.07
C LEU A 221 -2.03 -23.26 6.08
N LYS A 222 -1.06 -23.92 6.72
CA LYS A 222 -1.06 -25.38 6.87
C LYS A 222 -2.23 -25.86 7.74
N ARG A 223 -2.58 -25.11 8.79
CA ARG A 223 -3.66 -25.45 9.72
C ARG A 223 -5.04 -25.13 9.19
N GLU A 224 -5.25 -23.89 8.75
CA GLU A 224 -6.56 -23.36 8.37
C GLU A 224 -6.85 -23.45 6.88
N LYS A 225 -5.85 -23.79 6.05
CA LYS A 225 -5.94 -23.75 4.56
C LYS A 225 -6.48 -22.39 4.10
N LEU A 226 -7.39 -22.39 3.12
CA LEU A 226 -8.10 -21.20 2.65
C LEU A 226 -9.33 -20.95 3.53
N SER A 227 -9.10 -20.43 4.73
CA SER A 227 -10.15 -19.93 5.63
C SER A 227 -10.46 -18.46 5.31
N PRO A 228 -11.64 -17.95 5.71
CA PRO A 228 -11.93 -16.51 5.74
C PRO A 228 -10.81 -15.62 6.28
N ARG A 229 -10.11 -16.09 7.31
CA ARG A 229 -9.05 -15.35 7.98
C ARG A 229 -7.78 -15.32 7.12
N THR A 230 -7.35 -16.46 6.61
CA THR A 230 -6.17 -16.53 5.74
C THR A 230 -6.40 -15.80 4.42
N CYS A 231 -7.60 -15.87 3.86
CA CYS A 231 -8.00 -15.08 2.69
C CYS A 231 -7.93 -13.57 2.95
N LEU A 232 -8.34 -13.09 4.13
CA LEU A 232 -8.22 -11.67 4.48
C LEU A 232 -6.75 -11.25 4.59
N ILE A 233 -5.92 -12.02 5.29
CA ILE A 233 -4.49 -11.72 5.49
C ILE A 233 -3.76 -11.70 4.14
N VAL A 234 -3.81 -12.81 3.41
CA VAL A 234 -3.13 -12.96 2.11
C VAL A 234 -3.71 -11.99 1.09
N GLY A 235 -5.03 -11.81 1.07
CA GLY A 235 -5.70 -10.88 0.18
C GLY A 235 -5.31 -9.43 0.41
N THR A 236 -5.08 -9.01 1.67
CA THR A 236 -4.61 -7.65 1.99
C THR A 236 -3.18 -7.44 1.48
N ILE A 237 -2.30 -8.42 1.68
CA ILE A 237 -0.91 -8.37 1.18
C ILE A 237 -0.90 -8.31 -0.35
N LEU A 238 -1.72 -9.14 -1.00
CA LEU A 238 -1.86 -9.14 -2.46
C LEU A 238 -2.43 -7.82 -2.96
N TYR A 239 -3.43 -7.25 -2.29
CA TYR A 239 -4.00 -5.95 -2.65
C TYR A 239 -2.93 -4.86 -2.69
N PHE A 240 -2.19 -4.69 -1.59
CA PHE A 240 -1.15 -3.66 -1.51
C PHE A 240 0.02 -3.97 -2.46
N THR A 241 0.37 -5.25 -2.67
CA THR A 241 1.41 -5.59 -3.64
C THR A 241 0.99 -5.21 -5.05
N LEU A 242 -0.20 -5.64 -5.48
CA LEU A 242 -0.71 -5.45 -6.83
C LEU A 242 -0.97 -3.98 -7.16
N ILE A 243 -1.49 -3.19 -6.21
CA ILE A 243 -1.79 -1.78 -6.45
C ILE A 243 -0.51 -0.94 -6.70
N TYR A 244 0.63 -1.35 -6.16
CA TYR A 244 1.91 -0.65 -6.36
C TYR A 244 2.70 -1.13 -7.60
N LEU A 245 2.42 -2.30 -8.18
CA LEU A 245 3.17 -2.81 -9.34
C LEU A 245 3.20 -1.85 -10.55
N PRO A 246 2.11 -1.15 -10.90
CA PRO A 246 2.14 -0.19 -11.99
C PRO A 246 3.04 1.03 -11.70
N PHE A 247 3.30 1.37 -10.45
CA PHE A 247 4.01 2.59 -10.05
C PHE A 247 5.45 2.30 -9.63
N ILE A 248 6.11 3.27 -9.01
CA ILE A 248 7.35 3.07 -8.25
C ILE A 248 7.10 2.25 -6.97
N ALA A 249 8.15 1.57 -6.49
CA ALA A 249 8.14 0.87 -5.21
C ALA A 249 9.30 1.30 -4.31
N GLU A 250 9.03 1.39 -3.01
CA GLU A 250 10.02 1.59 -1.96
C GLU A 250 9.56 0.93 -0.66
N GLY A 251 10.49 0.68 0.27
CA GLY A 251 10.18 0.11 1.59
C GLY A 251 9.01 0.81 2.30
N ARG A 252 8.98 2.14 2.32
CA ARG A 252 7.88 2.88 2.97
C ARG A 252 6.46 2.56 2.47
N PHE A 253 6.30 1.96 1.29
CA PHE A 253 4.97 1.62 0.75
C PHE A 253 4.38 0.35 1.36
N HIS A 254 5.18 -0.50 2.01
CA HIS A 254 4.67 -1.64 2.78
C HIS A 254 4.21 -1.25 4.20
N MET A 255 4.43 -0.02 4.66
CA MET A 255 4.08 0.45 6.02
C MET A 255 2.66 0.08 6.49
N PRO A 256 1.59 0.15 5.67
CA PRO A 256 0.25 -0.26 6.09
C PRO A 256 0.13 -1.75 6.44
N LEU A 257 1.05 -2.58 5.96
CA LEU A 257 1.11 -4.01 6.22
C LEU A 257 1.92 -4.34 7.48
N ILE A 258 2.80 -3.46 7.97
CA ILE A 258 3.63 -3.73 9.15
C ILE A 258 2.80 -4.16 10.37
N PRO A 259 1.70 -3.48 10.73
CA PRO A 259 0.91 -3.93 11.87
C PRO A 259 0.24 -5.29 11.65
N LEU A 260 -0.15 -5.60 10.41
CA LEU A 260 -0.68 -6.92 10.05
C LEU A 260 0.40 -8.00 10.18
N PHE A 261 1.64 -7.72 9.75
CA PHE A 261 2.78 -8.61 9.93
C PHE A 261 3.04 -8.90 11.40
N ALA A 262 3.03 -7.86 12.25
CA ALA A 262 3.20 -8.00 13.69
C ALA A 262 2.10 -8.86 14.34
N ILE A 263 0.82 -8.62 14.00
CA ILE A 263 -0.30 -9.42 14.52
C ILE A 263 -0.15 -10.91 14.14
N VAL A 264 0.23 -11.19 12.89
CA VAL A 264 0.40 -12.56 12.41
C VAL A 264 1.63 -13.22 13.03
N ALA A 265 2.73 -12.50 13.22
CA ALA A 265 3.95 -13.00 13.84
C ALA A 265 3.75 -13.48 15.29
N CYS A 266 2.71 -13.02 16.00
CA CYS A 266 2.38 -13.46 17.36
C CYS A 266 1.58 -14.77 17.45
N ILE A 267 1.05 -15.30 16.33
CA ILE A 267 0.21 -16.52 16.31
C ILE A 267 0.90 -17.78 16.87
N PRO A 268 2.21 -18.03 16.65
CA PRO A 268 2.89 -19.23 17.15
C PRO A 268 2.83 -19.38 18.66
N LYS A 269 2.85 -18.28 19.43
CA LYS A 269 2.74 -18.33 20.90
C LYS A 269 1.43 -19.00 21.33
N SER A 270 0.30 -18.56 20.76
CA SER A 270 -1.01 -19.19 20.97
C SER A 270 -1.11 -20.64 20.47
N TYR A 271 -0.30 -21.02 19.47
CA TYR A 271 -0.27 -22.36 18.91
C TYR A 271 0.46 -23.36 19.82
N PHE A 272 1.57 -22.94 20.44
CA PHE A 272 2.31 -23.76 21.38
C PHE A 272 1.60 -23.87 22.74
N ASP A 273 1.07 -22.77 23.26
CA ASP A 273 0.34 -22.74 24.55
C ASP A 273 -0.91 -23.66 24.56
N MET A 274 -1.59 -23.79 23.42
CA MET A 274 -2.74 -24.73 23.29
C MET A 274 -2.33 -26.20 23.13
N LYS A 275 -1.13 -26.47 22.64
CA LYS A 275 -0.65 -27.84 22.42
C LYS A 275 -0.11 -28.44 23.71
N SER A 276 0.60 -27.65 24.52
CA SER A 276 1.02 -28.01 25.87
C SER A 276 -0.19 -28.25 26.78
N ALA A 277 -1.19 -27.36 26.76
CA ALA A 277 -2.42 -27.55 27.54
C ALA A 277 -3.21 -28.83 27.16
N LYS A 278 -3.10 -29.32 25.92
CA LYS A 278 -3.71 -30.60 25.51
C LYS A 278 -2.87 -31.82 25.86
N ALA A 279 -1.55 -31.66 25.99
CA ALA A 279 -0.64 -32.73 26.38
C ALA A 279 -0.61 -32.95 27.90
N GLU A 280 -0.94 -31.94 28.71
CA GLU A 280 -1.09 -32.07 30.17
C GLU A 280 -2.41 -32.71 30.62
N ILE A 281 -3.37 -32.87 29.71
CA ILE A 281 -4.71 -33.45 29.96
C ILE A 281 -4.77 -34.94 29.51
N GLN A 282 -3.70 -35.45 28.89
CA GLN A 282 -3.55 -36.86 28.51
C GLN A 282 -2.57 -37.56 29.45
#